data_AF-A0A349E3X0-F1
#
_entry.id   AF-A0A349E3X0-F1
#
_cell.length_a   1.000
_cell.length_b   1.000
_cell.length_c   1.000
_cell.angle_alpha   90.00
_cell.angle_beta   90.00
_cell.angle_gamma   90.00
#
_symmetry.space_group_name_H-M   'P 1'
#
loop_
_entity.id
_entity.type
_entity.pdbx_description
1 polymer ?
#
loop_
_entity_poly.entity_id
_entity_poly.type
_entity_poly.pdbx_seq_one_letter_code
_entity_poly.pdbx_strand_id
1 'polypeptide(L)'
;MQISSIQTTNPNLNLGLWVEHVNYPQAGAGQIQQFILHRNAYFIEHWQKPVLDGLSLDGLLYQAFHLRLAEYLYMGHYRNTLFYVHNTEVRTMEFIPTEHIATATDFDEAQTHFTVRKEYLQAYHQTHSKLITPADEEFIFDLWRSTKGGLSGLIPYLVQCKESYRVSVTTHLENQQLLLSESA
;
A
#
# COMPACT_ATOMS: atom_id res chain seq x y z
N MET A 1 14.14 12.84 8.70
CA MET A 1 13.20 11.82 8.21
C MET A 1 12.19 12.55 7.34
N GLN A 2 12.25 12.35 6.02
CA GLN A 2 11.28 12.96 5.12
C GLN A 2 9.96 12.19 5.29
N ILE A 3 8.91 12.89 5.70
CA ILE A 3 7.56 12.32 5.82
C ILE A 3 7.12 11.96 4.39
N SER A 4 6.95 10.66 4.10
CA SER A 4 6.35 10.16 2.87
C SER A 4 4.85 10.51 2.86
N SER A 5 4.59 11.79 2.62
CA SER A 5 3.25 12.34 2.51
C SER A 5 2.60 11.88 1.19
N ILE A 6 1.27 11.84 1.17
CA ILE A 6 0.50 11.56 -0.04
C ILE A 6 0.67 12.78 -0.97
N GLN A 7 1.66 12.74 -1.87
CA GLN A 7 2.08 13.88 -2.70
C GLN A 7 1.78 13.70 -4.20
N THR A 8 0.81 12.86 -4.57
CA THR A 8 0.47 12.71 -5.99
C THR A 8 -0.41 13.87 -6.46
N THR A 9 -0.11 14.41 -7.64
CA THR A 9 -0.98 15.39 -8.33
C THR A 9 -2.30 14.78 -8.80
N ASN A 10 -2.33 13.45 -8.97
CA ASN A 10 -3.54 12.68 -9.23
C ASN A 10 -3.84 11.77 -8.01
N PRO A 11 -4.84 12.10 -7.18
CA PRO A 11 -5.15 11.36 -5.96
C PRO A 11 -5.66 9.93 -6.22
N ASN A 12 -6.14 9.63 -7.43
CA ASN A 12 -6.53 8.26 -7.81
C ASN A 12 -5.35 7.30 -7.94
N LEU A 13 -4.12 7.82 -8.04
CA LEU A 13 -2.91 6.97 -8.00
C LEU A 13 -2.64 6.39 -6.61
N ASN A 14 -3.36 6.87 -5.59
CA ASN A 14 -3.23 6.38 -4.22
C ASN A 14 -4.22 5.26 -3.88
N LEU A 15 -5.12 4.89 -4.80
CA LEU A 15 -6.08 3.81 -4.56
C LEU A 15 -5.35 2.49 -4.31
N GLY A 16 -5.79 1.77 -3.30
CA GLY A 16 -5.18 0.53 -2.83
C GLY A 16 -3.90 0.71 -2.03
N LEU A 17 -3.31 1.91 -1.97
CA LEU A 17 -2.18 2.18 -1.07
C LEU A 17 -2.66 2.15 0.38
N TRP A 18 -1.78 1.67 1.23
CA TRP A 18 -2.00 1.60 2.67
C TRP A 18 -1.35 2.77 3.40
N VAL A 19 -2.07 3.27 4.38
CA VAL A 19 -1.76 4.51 5.10
C VAL A 19 -1.91 4.33 6.60
N GLU A 20 -1.10 5.07 7.35
CA GLU A 20 -1.24 5.24 8.80
C GLU A 20 -1.88 6.60 9.10
N HIS A 21 -2.59 6.68 10.23
CA HIS A 21 -3.03 7.97 10.75
C HIS A 21 -1.86 8.71 11.42
N VAL A 22 -1.60 9.95 11.01
CA VAL A 22 -0.44 10.74 11.48
C VAL A 22 -0.45 10.93 13.00
N ASN A 23 -1.61 11.22 13.57
CA ASN A 23 -1.75 11.47 15.02
C ASN A 23 -2.05 10.20 15.84
N TYR A 24 -2.39 9.09 15.18
CA TYR A 24 -2.80 7.84 15.85
C TYR A 24 -2.18 6.62 15.17
N PRO A 25 -0.84 6.53 15.05
CA PRO A 25 -0.18 5.43 14.36
C PRO A 25 -0.46 4.06 15.00
N GLN A 26 -0.86 4.03 16.28
CA GLN A 26 -1.30 2.82 16.97
C GLN A 26 -2.61 2.22 16.44
N ALA A 27 -3.35 2.95 15.58
CA ALA A 27 -4.48 2.43 14.82
C ALA A 27 -4.06 1.42 13.74
N GLY A 28 -2.75 1.28 13.50
CA GLY A 28 -2.22 0.42 12.46
C GLY A 28 -2.25 1.10 11.09
N ALA A 29 -2.45 0.30 10.05
CA ALA A 29 -2.59 0.77 8.68
C ALA A 29 -3.97 0.42 8.13
N GLY A 30 -4.53 1.29 7.28
CA GLY A 30 -5.75 1.07 6.51
C GLY A 30 -5.53 1.34 5.03
N GLN A 31 -6.40 0.83 4.18
CA GLN A 31 -6.27 0.90 2.72
C GLN A 31 -7.18 1.98 2.13
N ILE A 32 -6.62 2.81 1.24
CA ILE A 32 -7.37 3.79 0.47
C ILE A 32 -8.28 3.07 -0.53
N GLN A 33 -9.59 3.24 -0.39
CA GLN A 33 -10.58 2.67 -1.30
C GLN A 33 -11.09 3.69 -2.33
N GLN A 34 -11.18 4.96 -1.93
CA GLN A 34 -11.69 6.01 -2.80
C GLN A 34 -11.15 7.38 -2.42
N PHE A 35 -11.00 8.28 -3.39
CA PHE A 35 -10.84 9.71 -3.16
C PHE A 35 -12.15 10.47 -3.41
N ILE A 36 -12.54 11.33 -2.47
CA ILE A 36 -13.75 12.16 -2.53
C ILE A 36 -13.35 13.61 -2.81
N LEU A 37 -13.37 13.99 -4.09
CA LEU A 37 -12.88 15.28 -4.60
C LEU A 37 -13.45 16.50 -3.85
N HIS A 38 -14.77 16.57 -3.69
CA HIS A 38 -15.44 17.73 -3.07
C HIS A 38 -15.18 17.87 -1.57
N ARG A 39 -14.61 16.85 -0.92
CA ARG A 39 -14.22 16.87 0.51
C ARG A 39 -12.72 16.87 0.73
N ASN A 40 -11.94 16.75 -0.36
CA ASN A 40 -10.50 16.55 -0.35
C ASN A 40 -10.06 15.45 0.66
N ALA A 41 -10.79 14.34 0.67
CA ALA A 41 -10.66 13.29 1.66
C ALA A 41 -10.62 11.90 1.02
N TYR A 42 -9.97 10.95 1.67
CA TYR A 42 -9.95 9.56 1.28
C TYR A 42 -10.93 8.74 2.13
N PHE A 43 -11.64 7.83 1.49
CA PHE A 43 -12.39 6.77 2.15
C PHE A 43 -11.43 5.61 2.42
N ILE A 44 -11.28 5.25 3.69
CA ILE A 44 -10.33 4.23 4.15
C ILE A 44 -11.10 3.04 4.73
N GLU A 45 -10.69 1.83 4.35
CA GLU A 45 -11.21 0.56 4.89
C GLU A 45 -10.06 -0.41 5.16
N HIS A 46 -10.39 -1.57 5.72
CA HIS A 46 -9.46 -2.65 6.01
C HIS A 46 -8.34 -2.26 6.96
N TRP A 47 -8.66 -1.45 7.98
CA TRP A 47 -7.71 -1.16 9.05
C TRP A 47 -7.27 -2.45 9.74
N GLN A 48 -5.97 -2.67 9.87
CA GLN A 48 -5.43 -3.84 10.56
C GLN A 48 -5.74 -3.84 12.08
N LYS A 49 -6.02 -2.65 12.65
CA LYS A 49 -6.58 -2.51 14.00
C LYS A 49 -7.75 -1.51 13.94
N PRO A 50 -8.94 -1.97 13.50
CA PRO A 50 -10.02 -1.09 13.07
C PRO A 50 -10.73 -0.40 14.23
N VAL A 51 -10.47 -0.78 15.49
CA VAL A 51 -11.15 -0.19 16.65
C VAL A 51 -10.13 0.52 17.56
N LEU A 52 -10.37 1.80 17.81
CA LEU A 52 -9.67 2.61 18.80
C LEU A 52 -10.70 3.22 19.75
N ASP A 53 -10.56 2.98 21.05
CA ASP A 53 -11.46 3.48 22.11
C ASP A 53 -12.96 3.20 21.82
N GLY A 54 -13.26 2.04 21.26
CA GLY A 54 -14.63 1.61 20.91
C GLY A 54 -15.17 2.22 19.61
N LEU A 55 -14.39 3.04 18.90
CA LEU A 55 -14.76 3.62 17.61
C LEU A 55 -14.14 2.84 16.46
N SER A 56 -14.99 2.43 15.51
CA SER A 56 -14.54 1.86 14.24
C SER A 56 -13.91 2.94 13.37
N LEU A 57 -12.75 2.64 12.81
CA LEU A 57 -12.01 3.46 11.85
C LEU A 57 -12.29 3.04 10.40
N ASP A 58 -12.86 1.85 10.20
CA ASP A 58 -13.30 1.39 8.88
C ASP A 58 -14.51 2.17 8.37
N GLY A 59 -14.49 2.49 7.08
CA GLY A 59 -15.59 3.15 6.41
C GLY A 59 -15.69 4.65 6.71
N LEU A 60 -14.61 5.26 7.19
CA LEU A 60 -14.56 6.70 7.50
C LEU A 60 -13.83 7.50 6.42
N LEU A 61 -14.15 8.79 6.36
CA LEU A 61 -13.45 9.75 5.51
C LEU A 61 -12.35 10.45 6.30
N TYR A 62 -11.14 10.43 5.74
CA TYR A 62 -9.96 11.04 6.33
C TYR A 62 -9.40 12.11 5.41
N GLN A 63 -9.12 13.29 5.99
CA GLN A 63 -8.43 14.35 5.27
C GLN A 63 -7.01 13.89 4.91
N ALA A 64 -6.53 14.23 3.72
CA ALA A 64 -5.24 13.77 3.22
C ALA A 64 -4.06 14.09 4.17
N PHE A 65 -4.11 15.24 4.85
CA PHE A 65 -3.06 15.67 5.79
C PHE A 65 -3.05 14.89 7.12
N HIS A 66 -4.10 14.11 7.42
CA HIS A 66 -4.12 13.18 8.55
C HIS A 66 -3.54 11.81 8.21
N LEU A 67 -3.17 11.58 6.96
CA LEU A 67 -2.70 10.29 6.46
C LEU A 67 -1.27 10.40 5.95
N ARG A 68 -0.50 9.33 6.13
CA ARG A 68 0.80 9.13 5.50
C ARG A 68 0.93 7.69 5.02
N LEU A 69 1.80 7.42 4.07
CA LEU A 69 2.07 6.04 3.66
C LEU A 69 2.58 5.22 4.85
N ALA A 70 2.13 3.97 4.95
CA ALA A 70 2.65 3.04 5.93
C ALA A 70 4.13 2.73 5.60
N GLU A 71 5.04 3.09 6.50
CA GLU A 71 6.48 3.04 6.22
C GLU A 71 6.99 1.62 6.02
N TYR A 72 6.62 0.69 6.91
CA TYR A 72 6.92 -0.74 6.78
C TYR A 72 5.62 -1.52 6.86
N LEU A 73 5.20 -2.07 5.74
CA LEU A 73 3.93 -2.77 5.64
C LEU A 73 4.12 -4.17 5.09
N TYR A 74 3.88 -5.17 5.93
CA TYR A 74 3.82 -6.55 5.52
C TYR A 74 2.61 -6.82 4.62
N MET A 75 2.82 -7.56 3.52
CA MET A 75 1.82 -7.80 2.48
C MET A 75 1.55 -9.29 2.23
N GLY A 76 2.25 -10.16 2.94
CA GLY A 76 2.14 -11.61 2.83
C GLY A 76 3.50 -12.27 2.58
N HIS A 77 3.47 -13.59 2.39
CA HIS A 77 4.66 -14.39 2.14
C HIS A 77 4.41 -15.45 1.07
N TYR A 78 5.50 -15.96 0.50
CA TYR A 78 5.48 -17.20 -0.26
C TYR A 78 6.66 -18.05 0.22
N ARG A 79 6.36 -19.24 0.74
CA ARG A 79 7.33 -20.07 1.47
C ARG A 79 7.96 -19.23 2.60
N ASN A 80 9.29 -19.19 2.69
CA ASN A 80 10.01 -18.41 3.69
C ASN A 80 10.34 -16.98 3.23
N THR A 81 9.87 -16.53 2.07
CA THR A 81 10.13 -15.16 1.60
C THR A 81 8.96 -14.26 1.99
N LEU A 82 9.25 -13.22 2.77
CA LEU A 82 8.30 -12.17 3.08
C LEU A 82 8.27 -11.13 1.95
N PHE A 83 7.07 -10.66 1.62
CA PHE A 83 6.86 -9.52 0.74
C PHE A 83 6.28 -8.38 1.55
N TYR A 84 6.86 -7.20 1.39
CA TYR A 84 6.45 -6.03 2.15
C TYR A 84 6.75 -4.76 1.36
N VAL A 85 6.14 -3.66 1.78
CA VAL A 85 6.41 -2.33 1.24
C VAL A 85 7.24 -1.55 2.24
N HIS A 86 8.29 -0.89 1.72
CA HIS A 86 8.99 0.17 2.42
C HIS A 86 8.76 1.50 1.71
N ASN A 87 8.01 2.42 2.33
CA ASN A 87 7.50 3.64 1.71
C ASN A 87 6.62 3.38 0.48
N THR A 88 7.21 3.33 -0.71
CA THR A 88 6.54 3.04 -1.99
C THR A 88 7.21 1.91 -2.75
N GLU A 89 8.28 1.35 -2.21
CA GLU A 89 9.05 0.30 -2.86
C GLU A 89 8.63 -1.06 -2.33
N VAL A 90 8.30 -1.98 -3.23
CA VAL A 90 8.08 -3.37 -2.87
C VAL A 90 9.44 -4.04 -2.65
N ARG A 91 9.55 -4.76 -1.54
CA ARG A 91 10.79 -5.40 -1.10
C ARG A 91 10.51 -6.82 -0.63
N THR A 92 11.55 -7.62 -0.67
CA THR A 92 11.55 -8.99 -0.17
C THR A 92 12.64 -9.20 0.86
N MET A 93 12.43 -10.16 1.75
CA MET A 93 13.47 -10.69 2.62
C MET A 93 13.17 -12.15 2.95
N GLU A 94 14.22 -12.93 3.21
CA GLU A 94 14.05 -14.26 3.80
C GLU A 94 13.64 -14.10 5.27
N PHE A 95 12.67 -14.90 5.70
CA PHE A 95 12.22 -14.93 7.09
C PHE A 95 13.28 -15.53 7.99
N ILE A 96 13.52 -14.88 9.12
CA ILE A 96 14.48 -15.29 10.14
C ILE A 96 13.67 -15.59 11.40
N PRO A 97 13.66 -16.84 11.87
CA PRO A 97 12.97 -17.21 13.09
C PRO A 97 13.46 -16.41 14.30
N THR A 98 12.53 -16.08 15.17
CA THR A 98 12.78 -15.44 16.47
C THR A 98 12.28 -16.35 17.59
N GLU A 99 12.58 -16.01 18.85
CA GLU A 99 12.05 -16.74 20.01
C GLU A 99 10.51 -16.78 20.03
N HIS A 100 9.85 -15.75 19.48
CA HIS A 100 8.40 -15.60 19.55
C HIS A 100 7.67 -15.99 18.26
N ILE A 101 8.38 -16.10 17.14
CA ILE A 101 7.80 -16.40 15.83
C ILE A 101 8.75 -17.36 15.12
N ALA A 102 8.36 -18.63 15.02
CA ALA A 102 9.23 -19.70 14.52
C ALA A 102 9.21 -19.82 13.00
N THR A 103 8.10 -19.47 12.35
CA THR A 103 7.92 -19.63 10.90
C THR A 103 7.32 -18.39 10.23
N ALA A 104 7.49 -18.28 8.91
CA ALA A 104 6.85 -17.24 8.11
C ALA A 104 5.32 -17.35 8.11
N THR A 105 4.78 -18.57 8.28
CA THR A 105 3.34 -18.79 8.44
C THR A 105 2.86 -18.17 9.75
N ASP A 106 3.53 -18.41 10.87
CA ASP A 106 3.18 -17.80 12.17
C ASP A 106 3.22 -16.26 12.10
N PHE A 107 4.11 -15.71 11.26
CA PHE A 107 4.21 -14.28 11.00
C PHE A 107 2.99 -13.72 10.24
N ASP A 108 2.39 -14.50 9.33
CA ASP A 108 1.20 -14.13 8.54
C ASP A 108 -0.11 -14.21 9.33
N GLU A 109 -0.14 -14.99 10.41
CA GLU A 109 -1.35 -15.20 11.20
C GLU A 109 -1.85 -13.92 11.89
N ALA A 110 -3.18 -13.80 12.02
CA ALA A 110 -3.86 -12.57 12.44
C ALA A 110 -3.43 -12.03 13.82
N GLN A 111 -2.95 -12.89 14.73
CA GLN A 111 -2.48 -12.50 16.05
C GLN A 111 -1.14 -11.76 16.03
N THR A 112 -0.36 -11.85 14.95
CA THR A 112 0.88 -11.09 14.81
C THR A 112 0.51 -9.65 14.48
N HIS A 113 0.36 -8.83 15.52
CA HIS A 113 -0.11 -7.45 15.37
C HIS A 113 0.76 -6.62 14.42
N PHE A 114 0.15 -5.64 13.76
CA PHE A 114 0.83 -4.71 12.85
C PHE A 114 2.12 -4.14 13.44
N THR A 115 2.11 -3.71 14.71
CA THR A 115 3.30 -3.15 15.38
C THR A 115 4.44 -4.16 15.46
N VAL A 116 4.14 -5.42 15.79
CA VAL A 116 5.15 -6.49 15.86
C VAL A 116 5.74 -6.75 14.47
N ARG A 117 4.90 -6.81 13.43
CA ARG A 117 5.39 -6.96 12.05
C ARG A 117 6.25 -5.78 11.61
N LYS A 118 5.82 -4.56 11.95
CA LYS A 118 6.54 -3.32 11.63
C LYS A 118 7.92 -3.32 12.29
N GLU A 119 8.00 -3.64 13.58
CA GLU A 119 9.26 -3.72 14.33
C GLU A 119 10.19 -4.78 13.77
N TYR A 120 9.67 -5.97 13.44
CA TYR A 120 10.45 -7.03 12.79
C TYR A 120 11.02 -6.55 11.45
N LEU A 121 10.18 -6.01 10.56
CA LEU A 121 10.62 -5.55 9.24
C LEU A 121 11.68 -4.45 9.36
N GLN A 122 11.48 -3.51 10.30
CA GLN A 122 12.44 -2.44 10.56
C GLN A 122 13.79 -2.97 11.05
N ALA A 123 13.80 -3.97 11.95
CA ALA A 123 15.02 -4.55 12.51
C ALA A 123 15.89 -5.25 11.44
N TYR A 124 15.26 -5.93 10.48
CA TYR A 124 15.97 -6.71 9.46
C TYR A 124 16.12 -5.98 8.10
N HIS A 125 15.49 -4.81 7.93
CA HIS A 125 15.45 -4.09 6.66
C HIS A 125 16.85 -3.82 6.07
N GLN A 126 17.75 -3.24 6.86
CA GLN A 126 19.03 -2.75 6.35
C GLN A 126 19.97 -3.88 5.89
N THR A 127 19.83 -5.06 6.49
CA THR A 127 20.78 -6.16 6.34
C THR A 127 20.26 -7.31 5.49
N HIS A 128 18.94 -7.52 5.46
CA HIS A 128 18.34 -8.70 4.82
C HIS A 128 17.34 -8.35 3.72
N SER A 129 16.96 -7.08 3.56
CA SER A 129 16.02 -6.71 2.50
C SER A 129 16.65 -6.54 1.14
N LYS A 130 15.87 -6.87 0.11
CA LYS A 130 16.19 -6.64 -1.29
C LYS A 130 15.02 -5.93 -1.95
N LEU A 131 15.32 -5.00 -2.85
CA LEU A 131 14.30 -4.46 -3.76
C LEU A 131 13.87 -5.60 -4.69
N ILE A 132 12.59 -5.68 -5.02
CA ILE A 132 12.14 -6.67 -6.02
C ILE A 132 12.80 -6.43 -7.37
N THR A 133 13.03 -7.51 -8.09
CA THR A 133 13.48 -7.50 -9.48
C THR A 133 12.29 -7.61 -10.44
N PRO A 134 12.46 -7.34 -11.74
CA PRO A 134 11.40 -7.59 -12.73
C PRO A 134 10.90 -9.03 -12.74
N ALA A 135 11.78 -10.01 -12.47
CA ALA A 135 11.38 -11.41 -12.36
C ALA A 135 10.50 -11.67 -11.12
N ASP A 136 10.77 -10.98 -10.00
CA ASP A 136 9.92 -11.03 -8.82
C ASP A 136 8.56 -10.36 -9.08
N GLU A 137 8.52 -9.24 -9.82
CA GLU A 137 7.27 -8.59 -10.25
C GLU A 137 6.40 -9.58 -11.04
N GLU A 138 6.96 -10.22 -12.07
CA GLU A 138 6.28 -11.24 -12.88
C GLU A 138 5.75 -12.38 -12.02
N PHE A 139 6.58 -12.89 -11.12
CA PHE A 139 6.19 -13.94 -10.17
C PHE A 139 5.03 -13.52 -9.26
N ILE A 140 5.04 -12.29 -8.73
CA ILE A 140 3.96 -11.77 -7.89
C ILE A 140 2.66 -11.68 -8.70
N PHE A 141 2.71 -11.21 -9.95
CA PHE A 141 1.53 -11.18 -10.83
C PHE A 141 1.01 -12.58 -11.15
N ASP A 142 1.89 -13.56 -11.35
CA ASP A 142 1.51 -14.97 -11.53
C ASP A 142 0.84 -15.55 -10.29
N LEU A 143 1.40 -15.26 -9.11
CA LEU A 143 0.84 -15.70 -7.84
C LEU A 143 -0.54 -15.08 -7.64
N TRP A 144 -0.69 -13.77 -7.85
CA TRP A 144 -1.96 -13.07 -7.75
C TRP A 144 -3.04 -13.68 -8.66
N ARG A 145 -2.70 -13.97 -9.92
CA ARG A 145 -3.60 -14.60 -10.90
C ARG A 145 -3.98 -16.03 -10.51
N SER A 146 -3.00 -16.86 -10.17
CA SER A 146 -3.20 -18.28 -9.89
C SER A 146 -3.95 -18.55 -8.58
N THR A 147 -3.73 -17.71 -7.58
CA THR A 147 -4.36 -17.84 -6.25
C THR A 147 -5.65 -17.02 -6.10
N LYS A 148 -6.10 -16.35 -7.17
CA LYS A 148 -7.28 -15.47 -7.17
C LYS A 148 -7.20 -14.36 -6.12
N GLY A 149 -6.04 -13.70 -6.00
CA GLY A 149 -5.89 -12.54 -5.11
C GLY A 149 -4.73 -12.59 -4.12
N GLY A 150 -3.88 -13.62 -4.16
CA GLY A 150 -2.69 -13.67 -3.31
C GLY A 150 -1.79 -12.45 -3.52
N LEU A 151 -1.28 -11.88 -2.43
CA LEU A 151 -0.48 -10.66 -2.40
C LEU A 151 -1.14 -9.45 -3.12
N SER A 152 -2.47 -9.39 -3.19
CA SER A 152 -3.21 -8.29 -3.83
C SER A 152 -2.84 -6.90 -3.29
N GLY A 153 -2.43 -6.82 -2.01
CA GLY A 153 -1.95 -5.60 -1.37
C GLY A 153 -0.69 -4.99 -2.03
N LEU A 154 0.07 -5.77 -2.80
CA LEU A 154 1.25 -5.28 -3.53
C LEU A 154 0.92 -4.63 -4.86
N ILE A 155 -0.20 -5.00 -5.50
CA ILE A 155 -0.53 -4.56 -6.86
C ILE A 155 -0.52 -3.03 -7.02
N PRO A 156 -1.09 -2.23 -6.09
CA PRO A 156 -1.03 -0.77 -6.17
C PRO A 156 0.39 -0.19 -6.20
N TYR A 157 1.36 -0.89 -5.62
CA TYR A 157 2.77 -0.47 -5.57
C TYR A 157 3.57 -0.94 -6.79
N LEU A 158 3.17 -2.06 -7.41
CA LEU A 158 3.77 -2.58 -8.64
C LEU A 158 3.26 -1.84 -9.89
N VAL A 159 1.95 -1.54 -9.88
CA VAL A 159 1.23 -0.88 -10.97
C VAL A 159 1.14 0.63 -10.73
N GLN A 160 1.87 1.17 -9.74
CA GLN A 160 2.08 2.62 -9.65
C GLN A 160 2.45 3.08 -11.04
N CYS A 161 1.60 3.92 -11.65
CA CYS A 161 1.79 4.43 -13.00
C CYS A 161 3.22 4.97 -13.09
N LYS A 162 4.17 4.13 -13.53
CA LYS A 162 5.42 4.56 -14.13
C LYS A 162 4.96 5.61 -15.12
N GLU A 163 5.59 6.77 -15.10
CA GLU A 163 5.10 8.02 -15.66
C GLU A 163 4.70 7.95 -17.16
N SER A 164 4.89 6.81 -17.82
CA SER A 164 4.47 6.45 -19.17
C SER A 164 2.95 6.45 -19.45
N TYR A 165 2.06 6.52 -18.46
CA TYR A 165 0.61 6.76 -18.72
C TYR A 165 0.14 8.19 -18.44
N ARG A 166 1.04 9.14 -18.18
CA ARG A 166 0.69 10.57 -18.02
C ARG A 166 0.20 11.25 -19.31
N VAL A 167 0.32 10.58 -20.47
CA VAL A 167 -0.08 11.15 -21.76
C VAL A 167 -1.47 10.69 -22.21
N SER A 168 -2.08 9.61 -21.70
CA SER A 168 -3.35 9.17 -22.33
C SER A 168 -4.57 9.96 -21.88
N VAL A 169 -4.70 10.33 -20.60
CA VAL A 169 -5.95 10.96 -20.10
C VAL A 169 -6.02 12.44 -20.42
N THR A 170 -4.93 13.19 -20.27
CA THR A 170 -4.88 14.63 -20.58
C THR A 170 -5.04 14.84 -22.09
N THR A 171 -4.34 14.07 -22.92
CA THR A 171 -4.45 14.16 -24.38
C THR A 171 -5.84 13.70 -24.88
N HIS A 172 -6.51 12.77 -24.21
CA HIS A 172 -7.88 12.39 -24.57
C HIS A 172 -8.90 13.48 -24.22
N LEU A 173 -8.73 14.15 -23.06
CA LEU A 173 -9.59 15.26 -22.64
C LEU A 173 -9.35 16.53 -23.47
N GLU A 174 -8.09 16.82 -23.82
CA GLU A 174 -7.72 17.93 -24.72
C GLU A 174 -8.22 17.68 -26.15
N ASN A 175 -8.10 16.45 -26.67
CA ASN A 175 -8.66 16.10 -27.98
C ASN A 175 -10.20 16.14 -28.01
N GLN A 176 -10.88 15.80 -26.91
CA GLN A 176 -12.34 15.96 -26.82
C GLN A 176 -12.75 17.44 -26.75
N GLN A 177 -11.98 18.29 -26.07
CA GLN A 177 -12.24 19.74 -26.06
C GLN A 177 -11.98 20.40 -27.43
N LEU A 178 -10.93 19.98 -28.15
CA LEU A 178 -10.65 20.44 -29.51
C LEU A 178 -11.78 20.06 -30.49
N LEU A 179 -12.23 18.80 -30.46
CA LEU A 179 -13.34 18.32 -31.30
C LEU A 179 -14.67 19.05 -31.00
N LEU A 180 -14.90 19.46 -29.75
CA LEU A 180 -16.09 20.23 -29.37
C LEU A 180 -15.98 21.72 -29.74
N SER A 181 -14.76 22.27 -29.82
CA SER A 181 -14.53 23.65 -30.28
C SER A 181 -14.50 23.83 -31.80
N GLU A 182 -14.22 22.75 -32.56
CA GLU A 182 -14.28 22.75 -34.03
C GLU A 182 -15.69 22.45 -34.57
N SER A 183 -16.61 22.06 -33.70
CA SER A 183 -18.01 21.73 -34.03
C SER A 183 -19.02 22.82 -33.61
N ALA A 184 -18.54 23.98 -33.12
CA ALA A 184 -19.34 25.14 -32.70
C ALA A 184 -19.04 26.36 -33.59
#